data_AF-A0A7C8MIE7-F1
#
_entry.id   AF-A0A7C8MIE7-F1
#
_cell.length_a   1.000
_cell.length_b   1.000
_cell.length_c   1.000
_cell.angle_alpha   90.00
_cell.angle_beta   90.00
_cell.angle_gamma   90.00
#
_symmetry.space_group_name_H-M   'P 1'
#
loop_
_entity.id
_entity.type
_entity.pdbx_description
1 polymer ?
#
loop_
_entity_poly.entity_id
_entity_poly.type
_entity_poly.pdbx_seq_one_letter_code
_entity_poly.pdbx_strand_id
1 'polypeptide(L)'
;MQYTTFLAALLASGAVAAPSQRRYAESNVQVTLRSFLDIDVNVPFTDGKKEEKDVPGTFKTALLTLGAGVGKATQRCEALDRAGKPLIVERNGNIDRTFADAKKGEWKFINHMKEPVTAHVSKIVCDPAFQKIGAKDKEITVILNNSASESQTQTQFTDGTRREVKKSQDFPFKTVELNVGPFAEQQSLRCQVLDKSGNPIKLQRGANLDTTFGDGSKGAWTFVYPDQVVSEIVCDPLFVKAA
;
A
#
# COMPACT_ATOMS: atom_id res chain seq x y z
N MET A 1 87.40 -45.05 -21.99
CA MET A 1 86.12 -44.41 -22.32
C MET A 1 85.04 -45.06 -21.49
N GLN A 2 84.36 -44.28 -20.64
CA GLN A 2 82.92 -44.32 -20.30
C GLN A 2 82.74 -43.70 -18.91
N TYR A 3 82.11 -42.52 -18.92
CA TYR A 3 81.68 -41.75 -17.76
C TYR A 3 80.22 -42.12 -17.46
N THR A 4 79.87 -42.35 -16.20
CA THR A 4 78.47 -42.48 -15.76
C THR A 4 78.14 -41.30 -14.87
N THR A 5 77.54 -40.28 -15.47
CA THR A 5 77.02 -39.07 -14.81
C THR A 5 75.60 -39.31 -14.27
N PHE A 6 75.41 -38.94 -13.00
CA PHE A 6 74.11 -38.75 -12.36
C PHE A 6 73.37 -37.54 -12.97
N LEU A 7 72.06 -37.65 -13.18
CA LEU A 7 71.17 -36.50 -13.38
C LEU A 7 69.85 -36.73 -12.63
N ALA A 8 69.63 -35.98 -11.56
CA ALA A 8 68.36 -35.89 -10.86
C ALA A 8 67.60 -34.66 -11.37
N ALA A 9 66.42 -34.85 -11.95
CA ALA A 9 65.55 -33.76 -12.39
C ALA A 9 64.53 -33.41 -11.29
N LEU A 10 64.67 -32.22 -10.70
CA LEU A 10 63.66 -31.58 -9.87
C LEU A 10 62.66 -30.85 -10.79
N LEU A 11 61.43 -31.34 -10.86
CA LEU A 11 60.30 -30.63 -11.46
C LEU A 11 59.70 -29.69 -10.42
N ALA A 12 59.97 -28.40 -10.54
CA ALA A 12 59.28 -27.36 -9.79
C ALA A 12 57.96 -27.00 -10.49
N SER A 13 56.85 -27.55 -10.00
CA SER A 13 55.50 -27.17 -10.43
C SER A 13 55.13 -25.82 -9.81
N GLY A 14 55.42 -24.72 -10.51
CA GLY A 14 54.90 -23.40 -10.15
C GLY A 14 53.39 -23.34 -10.38
N ALA A 15 52.61 -23.45 -9.31
CA ALA A 15 51.17 -23.17 -9.37
C ALA A 15 50.96 -21.67 -9.57
N VAL A 16 50.60 -21.26 -10.79
CA VAL A 16 50.12 -19.91 -11.06
C VAL A 16 48.71 -19.82 -10.50
N ALA A 17 48.58 -19.26 -9.29
CA ALA A 17 47.28 -18.86 -8.75
C ALA A 17 46.73 -17.75 -9.66
N ALA A 18 45.75 -18.09 -10.50
CA ALA A 18 45.00 -17.11 -11.27
C ALA A 18 44.40 -16.09 -10.29
N PRO A 19 44.53 -14.77 -10.56
CA PRO A 19 43.90 -13.77 -9.71
C PRO A 19 42.39 -14.02 -9.74
N SER A 20 41.83 -14.45 -8.61
CA SER A 20 40.40 -14.46 -8.41
C SER A 20 39.93 -13.02 -8.48
N GLN A 21 39.46 -12.57 -9.65
CA GLN A 21 38.70 -11.34 -9.73
C GLN A 21 37.52 -11.53 -8.78
N ARG A 22 37.55 -10.84 -7.64
CA ARG A 22 36.35 -10.56 -6.86
C ARG A 22 35.41 -9.86 -7.84
N ARG A 23 34.48 -10.61 -8.44
CA ARG A 23 33.32 -10.01 -9.08
C ARG A 23 32.67 -9.17 -7.99
N TYR A 24 32.82 -7.86 -8.08
CA TYR A 24 32.00 -6.96 -7.31
C TYR A 24 30.56 -7.39 -7.59
N ALA A 25 29.86 -7.84 -6.54
CA ALA A 25 28.47 -8.21 -6.69
C ALA A 25 27.74 -7.00 -7.26
N GLU A 26 27.15 -7.13 -8.45
CA GLU A 26 26.51 -6.01 -9.12
C GLU A 26 25.33 -5.53 -8.27
N SER A 27 25.36 -4.26 -7.87
CA SER A 27 24.28 -3.57 -7.17
C SER A 27 23.19 -3.15 -8.17
N ASN A 28 22.67 -4.10 -8.94
CA ASN A 28 21.62 -3.84 -9.93
C ASN A 28 20.24 -3.84 -9.25
N VAL A 29 19.47 -2.77 -9.44
CA VAL A 29 18.05 -2.71 -9.07
C VAL A 29 17.28 -2.62 -10.37
N GLN A 30 16.38 -3.58 -10.63
CA GLN A 30 15.64 -3.64 -11.89
C GLN A 30 14.16 -3.87 -11.64
N VAL A 31 13.32 -3.03 -12.24
CA VAL A 31 11.88 -3.26 -12.31
C VAL A 31 11.54 -3.81 -13.69
N THR A 32 10.90 -4.97 -13.74
CA THR A 32 10.33 -5.55 -14.95
C THR A 32 8.82 -5.41 -14.91
N LEU A 33 8.24 -4.72 -15.89
CA LEU A 33 6.79 -4.61 -16.07
C LEU A 33 6.34 -5.52 -17.21
N ARG A 34 5.35 -6.39 -16.96
CA ARG A 34 4.78 -7.24 -18.01
C ARG A 34 3.49 -6.66 -18.53
N SER A 35 3.42 -6.47 -19.85
CA SER A 35 2.22 -5.99 -20.55
C SER A 35 1.14 -7.07 -20.66
N PHE A 36 -0.06 -6.70 -21.11
CA PHE A 36 -1.12 -7.66 -21.42
C PHE A 36 -0.74 -8.63 -22.55
N LEU A 37 0.20 -8.23 -23.42
CA LEU A 37 0.76 -9.04 -24.52
C LEU A 37 1.96 -9.90 -24.09
N ASP A 38 2.25 -10.00 -22.79
CA ASP A 38 3.41 -10.73 -22.26
C ASP A 38 4.77 -10.20 -22.73
N ILE A 39 4.81 -8.92 -23.13
CA ILE A 39 6.05 -8.20 -23.40
C ILE A 39 6.56 -7.58 -22.10
N ASP A 40 7.82 -7.86 -21.77
CA ASP A 40 8.50 -7.35 -20.58
C ASP A 40 9.26 -6.04 -20.89
N VAL A 41 9.02 -5.02 -20.08
CA VAL A 41 9.74 -3.73 -20.10
C VAL A 41 10.64 -3.65 -18.88
N ASN A 42 11.94 -3.50 -19.12
CA ASN A 42 12.97 -3.49 -18.08
C ASN A 42 13.42 -2.07 -17.78
N VAL A 43 13.36 -1.70 -16.50
CA VAL A 43 13.58 -0.34 -16.02
C VAL A 43 14.65 -0.42 -14.92
N PRO A 44 15.91 -0.04 -15.21
CA PRO A 44 16.98 -0.10 -14.22
C PRO A 44 16.87 1.06 -13.22
N PHE A 45 17.41 0.90 -12.03
CA PHE A 45 17.46 1.91 -10.97
C PHE A 45 18.79 1.84 -10.23
N THR A 46 19.13 2.93 -9.56
CA THR A 46 20.33 3.02 -8.72
C THR A 46 20.02 2.53 -7.29
N ASP A 47 20.83 1.61 -6.76
CA ASP A 47 20.69 1.16 -5.36
C ASP A 47 20.75 2.32 -4.36
N GLY A 48 19.86 2.28 -3.37
CA GLY A 48 19.85 3.19 -2.23
C GLY A 48 19.47 4.63 -2.54
N LYS A 49 19.00 4.95 -3.76
CA LYS A 49 18.55 6.29 -4.15
C LYS A 49 17.06 6.34 -4.41
N LYS A 50 16.46 7.49 -4.11
CA LYS A 50 15.16 7.86 -4.68
C LYS A 50 15.37 8.19 -6.15
N GLU A 51 14.69 7.47 -7.03
CA GLU A 51 14.74 7.69 -8.48
C GLU A 51 13.36 7.42 -9.09
N GLU A 52 13.02 8.20 -10.11
CA GLU A 52 11.75 8.14 -10.81
C GLU A 52 12.03 7.96 -12.31
N LYS A 53 11.29 7.07 -12.97
CA LYS A 53 11.39 6.84 -14.41
C LYS A 53 10.03 6.80 -15.06
N ASP A 54 9.88 7.53 -16.15
CA ASP A 54 8.66 7.50 -16.96
C ASP A 54 8.63 6.20 -17.75
N VAL A 55 7.51 5.47 -17.63
CA VAL A 55 7.29 4.17 -18.26
C VAL A 55 5.83 4.10 -18.72
N PRO A 56 5.43 4.92 -19.71
CA PRO A 56 4.05 4.96 -20.16
C PRO A 56 3.68 3.64 -20.85
N GLY A 57 2.62 3.00 -20.36
CA GLY A 57 2.11 1.77 -20.96
C GLY A 57 0.98 1.14 -20.16
N THR A 58 0.53 -0.03 -20.59
CA THR A 58 -0.50 -0.80 -19.89
C THR A 58 0.08 -2.15 -19.48
N PHE A 59 0.09 -2.42 -18.18
CA PHE A 59 0.79 -3.55 -17.58
C PHE A 59 -0.11 -4.33 -16.63
N LYS A 60 0.14 -5.63 -16.52
CA LYS A 60 -0.59 -6.55 -15.61
C LYS A 60 0.22 -6.92 -14.38
N THR A 61 1.55 -6.91 -14.47
CA THR A 61 2.42 -7.22 -13.34
C THR A 61 3.66 -6.33 -13.28
N ALA A 62 4.25 -6.27 -12.09
CA ALA A 62 5.54 -5.66 -11.81
C ALA A 62 6.41 -6.61 -11.00
N LEU A 63 7.68 -6.75 -11.37
CA LEU A 63 8.69 -7.51 -10.65
C LEU A 63 9.83 -6.57 -10.29
N LEU A 64 10.19 -6.50 -9.01
CA LEU A 64 11.46 -5.92 -8.59
C LEU A 64 12.48 -7.06 -8.44
N THR A 65 13.66 -6.89 -9.04
CA THR A 65 14.82 -7.78 -8.88
C THR A 65 15.99 -6.98 -8.34
N LEU A 66 16.57 -7.46 -7.23
CA LEU A 66 17.73 -6.90 -6.57
C LEU A 66 18.93 -7.83 -6.77
N GLY A 67 19.99 -7.28 -7.34
CA GLY A 67 21.28 -7.96 -7.49
C GLY A 67 21.91 -8.29 -6.14
N ALA A 68 22.81 -9.26 -6.14
CA ALA A 68 23.45 -9.75 -4.92
C ALA A 68 24.27 -8.68 -4.16
N GLY A 69 24.63 -7.58 -4.82
CA GLY A 69 25.35 -6.45 -4.24
C GLY A 69 24.45 -5.32 -3.72
N VAL A 70 23.13 -5.49 -3.73
CA VAL A 70 22.19 -4.48 -3.21
C VAL A 70 22.20 -4.51 -1.69
N GLY A 71 22.64 -3.41 -1.07
CA GLY A 71 22.86 -3.34 0.38
C GLY A 71 21.57 -3.32 1.21
N LYS A 72 20.43 -3.04 0.58
CA LYS A 72 19.12 -2.93 1.23
C LYS A 72 18.12 -3.92 0.63
N ALA A 73 17.96 -5.06 1.29
CA ALA A 73 16.85 -6.00 1.01
C ALA A 73 15.45 -5.39 1.22
N THR A 74 15.38 -4.15 1.72
CA THR A 74 14.14 -3.40 1.95
C THR A 74 13.81 -2.41 0.83
N GLN A 75 14.59 -2.34 -0.26
CA GLN A 75 14.25 -1.46 -1.38
C GLN A 75 12.85 -1.79 -1.91
N ARG A 76 12.04 -0.75 -2.10
CA ARG A 76 10.70 -0.88 -2.66
C ARG A 76 10.53 0.12 -3.79
N CYS A 77 9.61 -0.20 -4.68
CA CYS A 77 9.20 0.67 -5.76
C CYS A 77 7.68 0.76 -5.81
N GLU A 78 7.16 1.83 -6.40
CA GLU A 78 5.75 2.13 -6.57
C GLU A 78 5.50 2.41 -8.05
N ALA A 79 4.35 1.98 -8.55
CA ALA A 79 3.90 2.32 -9.91
C ALA A 79 2.80 3.37 -9.81
N LEU A 80 2.90 4.41 -10.61
CA LEU A 80 1.94 5.52 -10.64
C LEU A 80 1.12 5.48 -11.93
N ASP A 81 -0.15 5.85 -11.82
CA ASP A 81 -1.05 6.05 -12.96
C ASP A 81 -0.83 7.41 -13.66
N ARG A 82 -1.62 7.71 -14.69
CA ARG A 82 -1.51 8.99 -15.43
C ARG A 82 -1.81 10.24 -14.60
N ALA A 83 -2.55 10.09 -13.50
CA ALA A 83 -2.86 11.16 -12.57
C ALA A 83 -1.81 11.28 -11.45
N GLY A 84 -0.74 10.48 -11.49
CA GLY A 84 0.28 10.42 -10.45
C GLY A 84 -0.17 9.69 -9.19
N LYS A 85 -1.25 8.91 -9.25
CA LYS A 85 -1.74 8.13 -8.11
C LYS A 85 -1.08 6.75 -8.06
N PRO A 86 -0.71 6.25 -6.88
CA PRO A 86 -0.22 4.89 -6.70
C PRO A 86 -1.21 3.82 -7.16
N LEU A 87 -0.69 2.83 -7.87
CA LEU A 87 -1.40 1.61 -8.21
C LEU A 87 -1.31 0.60 -7.06
N ILE A 88 -2.39 -0.16 -6.87
CA ILE A 88 -2.45 -1.22 -5.87
C ILE A 88 -1.86 -2.49 -6.48
N VAL A 89 -1.00 -3.15 -5.71
CA VAL A 89 -0.32 -4.37 -6.10
C VAL A 89 -0.58 -5.50 -5.11
N GLU A 90 -0.72 -6.72 -5.61
CA GLU A 90 -0.90 -7.93 -4.81
C GLU A 90 0.16 -8.99 -5.12
N ARG A 91 0.71 -9.63 -4.08
CA ARG A 91 1.50 -10.85 -4.19
C ARG A 91 1.23 -11.81 -3.05
N ASN A 92 0.70 -12.99 -3.36
CA ASN A 92 0.36 -14.05 -2.39
C ASN A 92 -0.53 -13.53 -1.24
N GLY A 93 -1.62 -12.83 -1.57
CA GLY A 93 -2.55 -12.22 -0.60
C GLY A 93 -2.02 -10.96 0.12
N ASN A 94 -0.77 -10.57 -0.11
CA ASN A 94 -0.25 -9.31 0.40
C ASN A 94 -0.60 -8.18 -0.55
N ILE A 95 -1.46 -7.27 -0.09
CA ILE A 95 -1.82 -6.04 -0.81
C ILE A 95 -0.95 -4.89 -0.31
N ASP A 96 -0.38 -4.15 -1.25
CA ASP A 96 0.50 -3.00 -1.01
C ASP A 96 0.30 -1.92 -2.11
N ARG A 97 0.87 -0.73 -1.95
CA ARG A 97 1.08 0.27 -3.03
C ARG A 97 2.50 0.22 -3.57
N THR A 98 3.40 -0.32 -2.77
CA THR A 98 4.80 -0.49 -3.10
C THR A 98 5.12 -1.97 -3.20
N PHE A 99 5.94 -2.35 -4.15
CA PHE A 99 6.42 -3.71 -4.34
C PHE A 99 7.91 -3.83 -4.02
N ALA A 100 8.30 -4.98 -3.47
CA ALA A 100 9.68 -5.28 -3.11
C ALA A 100 10.12 -6.63 -3.68
N ASP A 101 11.43 -6.80 -3.86
CA ASP A 101 12.02 -8.10 -4.17
C ASP A 101 12.16 -8.90 -2.88
N ALA A 102 11.21 -9.82 -2.68
CA ALA A 102 11.29 -10.80 -1.60
C ALA A 102 11.68 -12.18 -2.14
N LYS A 103 12.22 -12.25 -3.38
CA LYS A 103 12.43 -13.48 -4.14
C LYS A 103 11.16 -14.33 -4.26
N LYS A 104 10.01 -13.67 -4.33
CA LYS A 104 8.67 -14.30 -4.38
C LYS A 104 7.97 -14.10 -5.73
N GLY A 105 8.71 -13.65 -6.74
CA GLY A 105 8.17 -13.37 -8.07
C GLY A 105 7.35 -12.08 -8.14
N GLU A 106 6.50 -12.03 -9.15
CA GLU A 106 5.81 -10.84 -9.62
C GLU A 106 4.68 -10.40 -8.68
N TRP A 107 4.39 -9.10 -8.72
CA TRP A 107 3.23 -8.48 -8.14
C TRP A 107 2.19 -8.22 -9.23
N LYS A 108 0.92 -8.51 -8.97
CA LYS A 108 -0.19 -8.24 -9.88
C LYS A 108 -0.78 -6.87 -9.58
N PHE A 109 -1.10 -6.09 -10.60
CA PHE A 109 -1.94 -4.92 -10.40
C PHE A 109 -3.38 -5.35 -10.13
N ILE A 110 -4.00 -4.76 -9.12
CA ILE A 110 -5.39 -5.04 -8.74
C ILE A 110 -6.20 -3.75 -8.61
N ASN A 111 -7.52 -3.86 -8.77
CA ASN A 111 -8.44 -2.78 -8.40
C ASN A 111 -8.74 -2.82 -6.89
N HIS A 112 -9.56 -1.87 -6.41
CA HIS A 112 -9.99 -1.80 -5.01
C HIS A 112 -10.85 -3.01 -4.58
N MET A 113 -11.44 -3.74 -5.52
CA MET A 113 -12.18 -4.98 -5.28
C MET A 113 -11.25 -6.22 -5.24
N LYS A 114 -9.92 -6.01 -5.27
CA LYS A 114 -8.88 -7.06 -5.30
C LYS A 114 -8.89 -7.93 -6.56
N GLU A 115 -9.50 -7.45 -7.63
CA GLU A 115 -9.49 -8.16 -8.90
C GLU A 115 -8.26 -7.77 -9.71
N PRO A 116 -7.56 -8.73 -10.36
CA PRO A 116 -6.47 -8.42 -11.26
C PRO A 116 -6.91 -7.50 -12.40
N VAL A 117 -6.12 -6.46 -12.66
CA VAL A 117 -6.37 -5.50 -13.75
C VAL A 117 -5.15 -5.30 -14.62
N THR A 118 -5.38 -4.83 -15.85
CA THR A 118 -4.30 -4.24 -16.65
C THR A 118 -4.31 -2.73 -16.39
N ALA A 119 -3.33 -2.24 -15.65
CA ALA A 119 -3.25 -0.85 -15.22
C ALA A 119 -2.41 -0.01 -16.18
N HIS A 120 -2.82 1.25 -16.40
CA HIS A 120 -1.96 2.21 -17.07
C HIS A 120 -0.90 2.72 -16.11
N VAL A 121 0.35 2.35 -16.34
CA VAL A 121 1.51 2.88 -15.62
C VAL A 121 2.04 4.07 -16.41
N SER A 122 2.27 5.19 -15.74
CA SER A 122 2.94 6.37 -16.30
C SER A 122 4.39 6.46 -15.85
N LYS A 123 4.65 6.05 -14.60
CA LYS A 123 5.93 6.24 -13.92
C LYS A 123 6.17 5.15 -12.89
N ILE A 124 7.43 4.76 -12.72
CA ILE A 124 7.90 3.94 -11.61
C ILE A 124 8.79 4.80 -10.72
N VAL A 125 8.55 4.75 -9.41
CA VAL A 125 9.35 5.41 -8.38
C VAL A 125 9.98 4.34 -7.50
N CYS A 126 11.29 4.35 -7.34
CA CYS A 126 11.97 3.51 -6.36
C CYS A 126 12.55 4.42 -5.29
N ASP A 127 12.19 4.20 -4.03
CA ASP A 127 12.62 5.04 -2.90
C ASP A 127 12.93 4.15 -1.68
N PRO A 128 14.15 4.21 -1.12
CA PRO A 128 14.48 3.48 0.10
C PRO A 128 13.64 3.86 1.33
N ALA A 129 12.98 5.03 1.32
CA ALA A 129 12.08 5.47 2.38
C ALA A 129 10.70 4.81 2.30
N PHE A 130 10.38 4.14 1.19
CA PHE A 130 9.11 3.42 1.07
C PHE A 130 9.02 2.28 2.06
N GLN A 131 7.88 2.21 2.73
CA GLN A 131 7.55 1.19 3.70
C GLN A 131 6.39 0.33 3.18
N LYS A 132 6.34 -0.90 3.67
CA LYS A 132 5.16 -1.75 3.49
C LYS A 132 3.96 -1.03 4.11
N ILE A 133 2.81 -1.08 3.44
CA ILE A 133 1.55 -0.61 4.03
C ILE A 133 1.34 -1.24 5.40
N GLY A 134 1.15 -0.40 6.40
CA GLY A 134 0.94 -0.79 7.79
C GLY A 134 -0.53 -1.12 8.08
N ALA A 135 -0.80 -1.64 9.27
CA ALA A 135 -2.18 -1.90 9.71
C ALA A 135 -3.03 -0.62 9.73
N LYS A 136 -2.43 0.52 10.12
CA LYS A 136 -3.09 1.83 10.18
C LYS A 136 -3.56 2.34 8.82
N ASP A 137 -2.84 2.01 7.76
CA ASP A 137 -3.19 2.43 6.40
C ASP A 137 -4.45 1.71 5.85
N LYS A 138 -4.89 0.65 6.54
CA LYS A 138 -6.12 -0.11 6.28
C LYS A 138 -7.21 0.14 7.33
N GLU A 139 -6.92 0.99 8.30
CA GLU A 139 -7.77 1.21 9.46
C GLU A 139 -8.95 2.09 9.07
N ILE A 140 -10.13 1.73 9.60
CA ILE A 140 -11.34 2.53 9.44
C ILE A 140 -11.65 3.11 10.82
N THR A 141 -11.78 4.42 10.90
CA THR A 141 -12.03 5.11 12.17
C THR A 141 -13.25 6.01 12.06
N VAL A 142 -14.19 5.88 12.99
CA VAL A 142 -15.27 6.87 13.17
C VAL A 142 -14.94 7.73 14.39
N ILE A 143 -14.93 9.04 14.18
CA ILE A 143 -14.62 10.05 15.18
C ILE A 143 -15.91 10.84 15.46
N LEU A 144 -16.36 10.83 16.72
CA LEU A 144 -17.40 11.72 17.20
C LEU A 144 -16.75 12.85 17.99
N ASN A 145 -17.17 14.09 17.75
CA ASN A 145 -16.57 15.25 18.39
C ASN A 145 -17.63 16.25 18.86
N ASN A 146 -17.38 16.83 20.02
CA ASN A 146 -18.02 18.02 20.54
C ASN A 146 -16.94 18.99 21.01
N SER A 147 -16.58 19.94 20.14
CA SER A 147 -15.54 20.94 20.44
C SER A 147 -15.92 21.89 21.57
N ALA A 148 -17.21 22.09 21.84
CA ALA A 148 -17.67 22.97 22.91
C ALA A 148 -17.42 22.38 24.31
N SER A 149 -17.36 21.05 24.42
CA SER A 149 -17.08 20.34 25.67
C SER A 149 -15.75 19.58 25.64
N GLU A 150 -14.90 19.86 24.65
CA GLU A 150 -13.63 19.15 24.39
C GLU A 150 -13.75 17.62 24.40
N SER A 151 -14.93 17.11 24.06
CA SER A 151 -15.24 15.68 24.16
C SER A 151 -15.11 15.02 22.80
N GLN A 152 -14.19 14.08 22.68
CA GLN A 152 -13.97 13.30 21.46
C GLN A 152 -14.02 11.81 21.76
N THR A 153 -14.65 11.03 20.89
CA THR A 153 -14.47 9.58 20.87
C THR A 153 -14.07 9.08 19.51
N GLN A 154 -13.27 8.02 19.51
CA GLN A 154 -12.81 7.35 18.31
C GLN A 154 -13.20 5.88 18.39
N THR A 155 -13.64 5.34 17.26
CA THR A 155 -14.05 3.95 17.13
C THR A 155 -13.31 3.37 15.95
N GLN A 156 -12.48 2.37 16.21
CA GLN A 156 -11.73 1.68 15.18
C GLN A 156 -12.51 0.46 14.71
N PHE A 157 -12.48 0.21 13.41
CA PHE A 157 -13.09 -0.94 12.79
C PHE A 157 -12.05 -1.68 11.97
N THR A 158 -12.09 -3.00 12.06
CA THR A 158 -11.49 -3.88 11.06
C THR A 158 -12.45 -4.00 9.89
N ASP A 159 -11.90 -3.77 8.71
CA ASP A 159 -12.55 -3.81 7.42
C ASP A 159 -13.26 -5.14 7.08
N GLY A 160 -14.20 -5.10 6.14
CA GLY A 160 -14.76 -6.28 5.46
C GLY A 160 -16.15 -6.78 5.87
N THR A 161 -16.79 -6.23 6.92
CA THR A 161 -18.17 -6.63 7.30
C THR A 161 -18.97 -5.48 7.90
N ARG A 162 -20.31 -5.61 7.95
CA ARG A 162 -21.18 -4.75 8.77
C ARG A 162 -20.68 -4.73 10.22
N ARG A 163 -20.66 -3.55 10.82
CA ARG A 163 -20.24 -3.35 12.22
C ARG A 163 -21.23 -2.44 12.94
N GLU A 164 -21.51 -2.81 14.17
CA GLU A 164 -22.41 -2.09 15.07
C GLU A 164 -21.66 -1.86 16.37
N VAL A 165 -21.58 -0.61 16.79
CA VAL A 165 -20.91 -0.22 18.04
C VAL A 165 -21.85 0.62 18.86
N LYS A 166 -22.29 0.05 19.97
CA LYS A 166 -23.05 0.76 21.00
C LYS A 166 -22.16 1.77 21.71
N LYS A 167 -22.74 2.94 21.99
CA LYS A 167 -22.15 4.02 22.74
C LYS A 167 -22.83 4.12 24.09
N SER A 168 -22.03 4.16 25.14
CA SER A 168 -22.49 4.30 26.52
C SER A 168 -22.55 5.76 26.98
N GLN A 169 -22.25 6.71 26.11
CA GLN A 169 -22.10 8.11 26.45
C GLN A 169 -23.42 8.87 26.24
N ASP A 170 -23.84 9.58 27.28
CA ASP A 170 -25.12 10.30 27.31
C ASP A 170 -25.01 11.79 26.95
N PHE A 171 -23.86 12.24 26.44
CA PHE A 171 -23.66 13.63 26.05
C PHE A 171 -23.76 13.83 24.52
N PRO A 172 -24.22 15.01 24.07
CA PRO A 172 -24.43 15.27 22.66
C PRO A 172 -23.12 15.46 21.89
N PHE A 173 -23.13 15.11 20.62
CA PHE A 173 -22.04 15.36 19.68
C PHE A 173 -22.44 16.42 18.63
N LYS A 174 -21.45 17.18 18.14
CA LYS A 174 -21.67 18.22 17.11
C LYS A 174 -21.23 17.77 15.73
N THR A 175 -20.23 16.88 15.65
CA THR A 175 -19.77 16.33 14.38
C THR A 175 -19.46 14.84 14.44
N VAL A 176 -19.53 14.19 13.28
CA VAL A 176 -19.06 12.83 13.06
C VAL A 176 -18.19 12.76 11.80
N GLU A 177 -17.06 12.08 11.87
CA GLU A 177 -16.14 11.90 10.76
C GLU A 177 -15.86 10.41 10.57
N LEU A 178 -15.91 9.95 9.33
CA LEU A 178 -15.42 8.64 8.95
C LEU A 178 -14.09 8.86 8.24
N ASN A 179 -13.03 8.23 8.74
CA ASN A 179 -11.73 8.15 8.08
C ASN A 179 -11.56 6.70 7.60
N VAL A 180 -11.52 6.51 6.29
CA VAL A 180 -11.23 5.21 5.68
C VAL A 180 -9.78 5.24 5.24
N GLY A 181 -8.96 4.37 5.84
CA GLY A 181 -7.57 4.23 5.45
C GLY A 181 -7.47 3.99 3.94
N PRO A 182 -6.47 4.57 3.25
CA PRO A 182 -6.39 4.53 1.78
C PRO A 182 -6.32 3.13 1.16
N PHE A 183 -6.12 2.10 1.99
CA PHE A 183 -6.05 0.70 1.58
C PHE A 183 -7.02 -0.21 2.32
N ALA A 184 -8.03 0.38 2.97
CA ALA A 184 -9.22 -0.37 3.32
C ALA A 184 -9.90 -0.83 2.02
N GLU A 185 -10.33 -2.07 1.98
CA GLU A 185 -11.11 -2.75 0.97
C GLU A 185 -12.41 -1.99 0.67
N GLN A 186 -13.07 -1.48 1.72
CA GLN A 186 -14.33 -0.73 1.58
C GLN A 186 -14.10 0.78 1.49
N GLN A 187 -13.45 1.26 0.43
CA GLN A 187 -13.25 2.71 0.18
C GLN A 187 -14.56 3.51 0.10
N SER A 188 -15.64 2.87 -0.34
CA SER A 188 -16.97 3.47 -0.42
C SER A 188 -17.80 3.25 0.84
N LEU A 189 -17.21 2.74 1.94
CA LEU A 189 -17.93 2.47 3.18
C LEU A 189 -18.70 3.71 3.65
N ARG A 190 -19.95 3.47 4.03
CA ARG A 190 -20.77 4.46 4.71
C ARG A 190 -21.16 3.93 6.08
N CYS A 191 -21.35 4.87 6.99
CA CYS A 191 -21.84 4.61 8.32
C CYS A 191 -23.09 5.43 8.58
N GLN A 192 -23.81 5.06 9.61
CA GLN A 192 -25.01 5.70 10.13
C GLN A 192 -24.86 5.79 11.63
N VAL A 193 -25.35 6.88 12.20
CA VAL A 193 -25.42 7.09 13.65
C VAL A 193 -26.88 7.07 14.07
N LEU A 194 -27.17 6.34 15.14
CA LEU A 194 -28.53 6.16 15.66
C LEU A 194 -28.70 6.89 16.99
N ASP A 195 -29.91 7.39 17.24
CA ASP A 195 -30.33 7.94 18.53
C ASP A 195 -30.70 6.84 19.53
N LYS A 196 -31.06 7.20 20.78
CA LYS A 196 -31.47 6.24 21.82
C LYS A 196 -32.72 5.41 21.48
N SER A 197 -33.52 5.86 20.52
CA SER A 197 -34.71 5.17 20.03
C SER A 197 -34.40 4.29 18.81
N GLY A 198 -33.15 4.25 18.34
CA GLY A 198 -32.73 3.48 17.17
C GLY A 198 -33.01 4.19 15.85
N ASN A 199 -33.38 5.48 15.85
CA ASN A 199 -33.62 6.22 14.62
C ASN A 199 -32.33 6.80 14.06
N PRO A 200 -32.14 6.78 12.73
CA PRO A 200 -31.03 7.45 12.09
C PRO A 200 -31.02 8.96 12.31
N ILE A 201 -29.86 9.49 12.69
CA ILE A 201 -29.67 10.93 12.89
C ILE A 201 -29.27 11.57 11.55
N LYS A 202 -29.88 12.71 11.22
CA LYS A 202 -29.56 13.47 10.01
C LYS A 202 -28.26 14.27 10.18
N LEU A 203 -27.45 14.23 9.13
CA LEU A 203 -26.14 14.82 9.03
C LEU A 203 -26.04 15.73 7.82
N GLN A 204 -25.21 16.77 7.92
CA GLN A 204 -24.96 17.72 6.85
C GLN A 204 -23.46 17.89 6.59
N ARG A 205 -23.08 17.92 5.31
CA ARG A 205 -21.73 18.30 4.86
C ARG A 205 -21.81 19.12 3.58
N GLY A 206 -21.56 20.42 3.71
CA GLY A 206 -21.84 21.39 2.65
C GLY A 206 -23.34 21.39 2.31
N ALA A 207 -23.67 21.21 1.03
CA ALA A 207 -25.05 21.11 0.56
C ALA A 207 -25.66 19.69 0.69
N ASN A 208 -24.88 18.68 1.11
CA ASN A 208 -25.40 17.31 1.25
C ASN A 208 -26.06 17.14 2.62
N LEU A 209 -27.28 16.62 2.61
CA LEU A 209 -28.06 16.21 3.79
C LEU A 209 -28.36 14.72 3.66
N ASP A 210 -27.99 13.91 4.66
CA ASP A 210 -28.11 12.45 4.58
C ASP A 210 -28.22 11.85 6.00
N THR A 211 -28.73 10.62 6.12
CA THR A 211 -28.70 9.84 7.37
C THR A 211 -27.53 8.84 7.40
N THR A 212 -26.83 8.70 6.27
CA THR A 212 -25.57 7.97 6.16
C THR A 212 -24.44 8.96 5.86
N PHE A 213 -23.23 8.64 6.29
CA PHE A 213 -22.05 9.46 6.05
C PHE A 213 -20.90 8.59 5.59
N GLY A 214 -20.10 9.12 4.67
CA GLY A 214 -18.88 8.49 4.20
C GLY A 214 -17.71 9.46 4.31
N ASP A 215 -16.49 8.93 4.27
CA ASP A 215 -15.25 9.72 4.31
C ASP A 215 -15.24 10.72 3.14
N GLY A 216 -15.11 10.23 1.90
CA GLY A 216 -15.06 11.09 0.71
C GLY A 216 -13.96 12.16 0.75
N SER A 217 -13.02 12.07 1.69
CA SER A 217 -11.89 12.98 1.92
C SER A 217 -12.30 14.45 2.02
N LYS A 218 -13.48 14.72 2.61
CA LYS A 218 -14.04 16.07 2.78
C LYS A 218 -14.22 16.47 4.26
N GLY A 219 -13.62 15.72 5.16
CA GLY A 219 -13.69 15.94 6.60
C GLY A 219 -15.05 15.62 7.22
N ALA A 220 -15.25 16.12 8.44
CA ALA A 220 -16.41 15.80 9.27
C ALA A 220 -17.76 16.23 8.69
N TRP A 221 -18.79 15.47 9.07
CA TRP A 221 -20.20 15.80 8.93
C TRP A 221 -20.70 16.46 10.21
N THR A 222 -21.63 17.41 10.07
CA THR A 222 -22.27 18.11 11.19
C THR A 222 -23.62 17.49 11.48
N PHE A 223 -23.97 17.30 12.75
CA PHE A 223 -25.34 16.93 13.11
C PHE A 223 -26.28 18.09 12.85
N VAL A 224 -27.36 17.84 12.09
CA VAL A 224 -28.34 18.89 11.74
C VAL A 224 -28.98 19.49 12.99
N TYR A 225 -29.22 18.65 13.98
CA TYR A 225 -29.65 19.07 15.30
C TYR A 225 -28.47 18.87 16.25
N PRO A 226 -28.00 19.94 16.91
CA PRO A 226 -26.69 19.91 17.57
C PRO A 226 -26.72 19.23 18.95
N ASP A 227 -27.88 18.84 19.47
CA ASP A 227 -28.01 18.21 20.80
C ASP A 227 -28.37 16.72 20.71
N GLN A 228 -27.93 16.07 19.62
CA GLN A 228 -28.18 14.66 19.36
C GLN A 228 -27.22 13.79 20.16
N VAL A 229 -27.79 12.85 20.93
CA VAL A 229 -27.04 11.83 21.65
C VAL A 229 -26.96 10.59 20.78
N VAL A 230 -25.73 10.20 20.45
CA VAL A 230 -25.47 9.00 19.64
C VAL A 230 -25.47 7.78 20.55
N SER A 231 -26.39 6.85 20.29
CA SER A 231 -26.47 5.57 21.01
C SER A 231 -25.69 4.47 20.30
N GLU A 232 -25.54 4.55 18.98
CA GLU A 232 -24.97 3.49 18.17
C GLU A 232 -24.39 4.03 16.86
N ILE A 233 -23.31 3.40 16.41
CA ILE A 233 -22.71 3.60 15.07
C ILE A 233 -22.85 2.29 14.30
N VAL A 234 -23.47 2.35 13.14
CA VAL A 234 -23.60 1.23 12.21
C VAL A 234 -22.82 1.54 10.94
N CYS A 235 -21.82 0.74 10.60
CA CYS A 235 -21.11 0.84 9.32
C CYS A 235 -21.46 -0.38 8.47
N ASP A 236 -22.00 -0.17 7.28
CA ASP A 236 -22.50 -1.23 6.41
C ASP A 236 -22.10 -0.93 4.95
N PRO A 237 -21.37 -1.84 4.26
CA PRO A 237 -21.05 -1.68 2.84
C PRO A 237 -22.28 -1.53 1.93
N LEU A 238 -23.46 -1.97 2.38
CA LEU A 238 -24.72 -1.84 1.62
C LEU A 238 -25.35 -0.47 1.75
N PHE A 239 -24.88 0.39 2.65
CA PHE A 239 -25.37 1.75 2.74
C PHE A 239 -24.97 2.56 1.51
N VAL A 240 -25.96 3.19 0.90
CA VAL A 240 -25.81 4.10 -0.23
C VAL A 240 -26.13 5.52 0.21
N LYS A 241 -25.67 6.50 -0.57
CA LYS A 241 -26.06 7.90 -0.36
C LYS A 241 -27.58 8.01 -0.49
N ALA A 242 -28.25 8.71 0.43
CA ALA A 242 -29.66 9.01 0.28
C ALA A 242 -29.90 9.83 -1.01
N ALA A 243 -30.97 9.49 -1.73
CA ALA A 243 -31.36 10.14 -2.99
C ALA A 243 -31.77 11.60 -2.78
#